data_AF-A0A850P6W8-F1
#
_entry.id   AF-A0A850P6W8-F1
#
_cell.length_a   1.000
_cell.length_b   1.000
_cell.length_c   1.000
_cell.angle_alpha   90.00
_cell.angle_beta   90.00
_cell.angle_gamma   90.00
#
_symmetry.space_group_name_H-M   'P 1'
#
loop_
_entity.id
_entity.type
_entity.pdbx_description
1 polymer ?
#
loop_
_entity_poly.entity_id
_entity_poly.type
_entity_poly.pdbx_seq_one_letter_code
_entity_poly.pdbx_strand_id
1 'polypeptide(L)'
;MDSLVIDPGTDARDTIAQGQFYEYSKAANPIRPTLTPRVPYHFFSPSLYADGESRIVPLDLSTALKCPGPATGPGLLASFVRINAGDTIKMEPNATSIVFYVIRGQGRAVNGDVAFEWNHGDFFAVPAIDGATLTASSDAALYAVHDAPLLTYLGVRVDTARFRPVLFRSADANRELDRVRRSPAAAERSRISVLLAAEEFPLTRTVTHTLWAMYGTIGAGTEQKPHRHQSIALDYIVECEPGCYSLVGTELDENGQIKDPTRVDWESGCVFVTPPGYWHAHFNESDAEARLIPIQDAGLQTYLRTLDIRFA
;
A
#
# COMPACT_ATOMS: atom_id res chain seq x y z
N MET A 1 -0.18 5.22 -26.93
CA MET A 1 -1.06 4.33 -26.15
C MET A 1 -2.38 5.06 -26.14
N ASP A 2 -3.31 4.62 -26.97
CA ASP A 2 -4.59 5.30 -27.11
C ASP A 2 -5.27 5.31 -25.74
N SER A 3 -5.78 6.46 -25.34
CA SER A 3 -6.29 6.69 -23.99
C SER A 3 -7.34 5.63 -23.66
N LEU A 4 -7.28 5.07 -22.44
CA LEU A 4 -8.41 4.34 -21.83
C LEU A 4 -9.69 5.20 -21.68
N VAL A 5 -9.62 6.45 -22.11
CA VAL A 5 -10.66 7.45 -22.02
C VAL A 5 -11.28 7.57 -23.41
N ILE A 6 -12.54 7.13 -23.51
CA ILE A 6 -13.45 7.53 -24.57
C ILE A 6 -14.04 8.88 -24.12
N ASP A 7 -13.63 9.97 -24.74
CA ASP A 7 -14.17 11.31 -24.45
C ASP A 7 -15.60 11.39 -24.98
N PRO A 8 -16.64 11.43 -24.13
CA PRO A 8 -18.02 11.49 -24.59
C PRO A 8 -18.34 12.75 -25.42
N GLY A 9 -17.53 13.81 -25.30
CA GLY A 9 -17.71 15.07 -26.02
C GLY A 9 -17.04 15.12 -27.39
N THR A 10 -16.03 14.27 -27.65
CA THR A 10 -15.30 14.26 -28.93
C THR A 10 -15.29 12.89 -29.63
N ASP A 11 -15.39 11.80 -28.87
CA ASP A 11 -15.62 10.46 -29.41
C ASP A 11 -17.12 10.26 -29.64
N ALA A 12 -17.53 10.44 -30.89
CA ALA A 12 -18.87 10.08 -31.32
C ALA A 12 -19.12 8.60 -31.02
N ARG A 13 -19.90 8.30 -29.97
CA ARG A 13 -20.40 6.95 -29.65
C ARG A 13 -21.45 6.46 -30.66
N ASP A 14 -21.53 7.12 -31.80
CA ASP A 14 -22.55 6.95 -32.83
C ASP A 14 -22.20 5.81 -33.80
N THR A 15 -20.99 5.24 -33.69
CA THR A 15 -20.54 4.10 -34.49
C THR A 15 -19.96 2.98 -33.62
N ILE A 16 -20.13 1.74 -34.07
CA ILE A 16 -19.53 0.57 -33.41
C ILE A 16 -18.02 0.52 -33.65
N ALA A 17 -17.25 0.20 -32.60
CA ALA A 17 -15.82 -0.06 -32.72
C ALA A 17 -15.55 -1.41 -33.41
N GLN A 18 -14.35 -1.57 -33.98
CA GLN A 18 -13.90 -2.84 -34.54
C GLN A 18 -13.46 -3.81 -33.44
N GLY A 19 -13.99 -5.04 -33.46
CA GLY A 19 -13.47 -6.14 -32.65
C GLY A 19 -12.25 -6.80 -33.28
N GLN A 20 -11.43 -7.46 -32.46
CA GLN A 20 -10.31 -8.30 -32.91
C GLN A 20 -10.43 -9.70 -32.30
N PHE A 21 -10.03 -10.72 -33.05
CA PHE A 21 -9.95 -12.11 -32.57
C PHE A 21 -8.49 -12.51 -32.40
N TYR A 22 -8.18 -13.15 -31.29
CA TYR A 22 -6.85 -13.69 -31.02
C TYR A 22 -6.91 -15.20 -30.85
N GLU A 23 -5.85 -15.89 -31.29
CA GLU A 23 -5.67 -17.30 -30.99
C GLU A 23 -5.35 -17.47 -29.50
N TYR A 24 -6.01 -18.43 -28.84
CA TYR A 24 -6.02 -18.59 -27.39
C TYR A 24 -4.61 -18.74 -26.80
N SER A 25 -3.78 -19.64 -27.35
CA SER A 25 -2.44 -19.93 -26.80
C SER A 25 -1.52 -18.70 -26.82
N LYS A 26 -1.76 -17.73 -27.70
CA LYS A 26 -1.01 -16.47 -27.81
C LYS A 26 -1.56 -15.33 -26.93
N ALA A 27 -2.83 -15.40 -26.54
CA ALA A 27 -3.54 -14.28 -25.91
C ALA A 27 -4.07 -14.53 -24.50
N ALA A 28 -4.26 -15.78 -24.08
CA ALA A 28 -4.87 -16.12 -22.79
C ALA A 28 -4.12 -15.55 -21.58
N ASN A 29 -2.79 -15.34 -21.70
CA ASN A 29 -2.00 -14.64 -20.69
C ASN A 29 -1.37 -13.36 -21.27
N PRO A 30 -2.01 -12.19 -21.08
CA PRO A 30 -1.51 -10.91 -21.57
C PRO A 30 -0.40 -10.30 -20.70
N ILE A 31 -0.07 -10.90 -19.55
CA ILE A 31 0.97 -10.40 -18.64
C ILE A 31 2.35 -10.67 -19.23
N ARG A 32 2.88 -9.68 -19.95
CA ARG A 32 4.18 -9.68 -20.61
C ARG A 32 4.63 -8.25 -20.92
N PRO A 33 5.95 -7.97 -21.02
CA PRO A 33 6.46 -6.59 -21.12
C PRO A 33 5.85 -5.75 -22.24
N THR A 34 5.54 -6.36 -23.39
CA THR A 34 5.01 -5.64 -24.55
C THR A 34 3.54 -5.26 -24.43
N LEU A 35 2.76 -5.94 -23.57
CA LEU A 35 1.32 -5.76 -23.46
C LEU A 35 0.94 -5.22 -22.08
N THR A 36 0.74 -6.10 -21.09
CA THR A 36 0.48 -5.75 -19.68
C THR A 36 1.76 -6.03 -18.86
N PRO A 37 2.62 -5.03 -18.61
CA PRO A 37 3.84 -5.23 -17.85
C PRO A 37 3.54 -5.69 -16.43
N ARG A 38 4.47 -6.46 -15.84
CA ARG A 38 4.40 -6.79 -14.41
C ARG A 38 4.67 -5.54 -13.58
N VAL A 39 4.15 -5.54 -12.36
CA VAL A 39 4.54 -4.53 -11.36
C VAL A 39 6.03 -4.70 -11.09
N PRO A 40 6.85 -3.65 -11.26
CA PRO A 40 8.27 -3.75 -10.98
C PRO A 40 8.51 -3.67 -9.47
N TYR A 41 9.63 -4.22 -9.02
CA TYR A 41 10.21 -3.74 -7.77
C TYR A 41 10.57 -2.28 -7.92
N HIS A 42 10.33 -1.51 -6.87
CA HIS A 42 10.76 -0.13 -6.84
C HIS A 42 11.03 0.31 -5.41
N PHE A 43 12.00 1.18 -5.24
CA PHE A 43 12.37 1.79 -3.98
C PHE A 43 12.12 3.29 -4.08
N PHE A 44 11.43 3.85 -3.08
CA PHE A 44 11.17 5.28 -2.94
C PHE A 44 11.87 5.80 -1.68
N SER A 45 12.77 6.74 -1.88
CA SER A 45 13.62 7.31 -0.84
C SER A 45 12.83 8.17 0.16
N PRO A 46 13.18 8.15 1.47
CA PRO A 46 12.62 9.08 2.45
C PRO A 46 12.95 10.55 2.15
N SER A 47 13.98 10.82 1.34
CA SER A 47 14.30 12.19 0.90
C SER A 47 13.16 12.87 0.15
N LEU A 48 12.21 12.11 -0.40
CA LEU A 48 11.04 12.64 -1.12
C LEU A 48 10.14 13.51 -0.23
N TYR A 49 10.09 13.26 1.08
CA TYR A 49 9.26 14.00 2.04
C TYR A 49 10.05 14.66 3.19
N ALA A 50 11.38 14.52 3.19
CA ALA A 50 12.22 14.97 4.30
C ALA A 50 12.08 16.48 4.56
N ASP A 51 12.13 17.31 3.51
CA ASP A 51 12.12 18.77 3.59
C ASP A 51 11.27 19.45 2.49
N GLY A 52 11.31 20.78 2.46
CA GLY A 52 10.69 21.62 1.43
C GLY A 52 9.28 22.09 1.79
N GLU A 53 8.54 22.54 0.78
CA GLU A 53 7.18 23.07 0.92
C GLU A 53 6.14 21.96 1.15
N SER A 54 5.00 22.35 1.70
CA SER A 54 3.82 21.49 1.82
C SER A 54 3.38 20.97 0.44
N ARG A 55 3.32 19.65 0.28
CA ARG A 55 2.98 19.00 -0.99
C ARG A 55 2.57 17.54 -0.81
N ILE A 56 1.89 17.02 -1.82
CA ILE A 56 1.70 15.58 -2.01
C ILE A 56 2.72 15.12 -3.04
N VAL A 57 3.46 14.05 -2.74
CA VAL A 57 4.43 13.42 -3.63
C VAL A 57 3.91 12.03 -4.01
N PRO A 58 3.32 11.86 -5.21
CA PRO A 58 2.91 10.56 -5.70
C PRO A 58 4.11 9.63 -5.90
N LEU A 59 4.01 8.39 -5.42
CA LEU A 59 5.01 7.34 -5.66
C LEU A 59 4.68 6.65 -6.99
N ASP A 60 4.86 7.38 -8.08
CA ASP A 60 4.26 7.06 -9.37
C ASP A 60 5.14 6.14 -10.25
N LEU A 61 4.56 5.00 -10.64
CA LEU A 61 5.11 4.02 -11.59
C LEU A 61 4.22 3.87 -12.84
N SER A 62 3.24 4.75 -13.03
CA SER A 62 2.22 4.69 -14.08
C SER A 62 2.80 4.48 -15.48
N THR A 63 3.90 5.16 -15.80
CA THR A 63 4.57 5.04 -17.11
C THR A 63 5.10 3.62 -17.34
N ALA A 64 5.76 3.02 -16.35
CA ALA A 64 6.26 1.65 -16.43
C ALA A 64 5.11 0.62 -16.47
N LEU A 65 4.01 0.92 -15.77
CA LEU A 65 2.83 0.07 -15.66
C LEU A 65 1.84 0.23 -16.83
N LYS A 66 2.02 1.26 -17.68
CA LYS A 66 1.07 1.64 -18.72
C LYS A 66 -0.32 2.02 -18.17
N CYS A 67 -0.36 2.63 -16.98
CA CYS A 67 -1.58 3.13 -16.37
C CYS A 67 -1.96 4.51 -16.94
N PRO A 68 -3.27 4.84 -17.02
CA PRO A 68 -3.75 6.11 -17.60
C PRO A 68 -3.54 7.32 -16.70
N GLY A 69 -3.15 7.12 -15.44
CA GLY A 69 -2.87 8.16 -14.47
C GLY A 69 -1.94 7.63 -13.37
N PRO A 70 -1.56 8.47 -12.39
CA PRO A 70 -0.59 8.12 -11.36
C PRO A 70 -0.95 6.83 -10.63
N ALA A 71 0.01 5.92 -10.52
CA ALA A 71 -0.20 4.59 -9.96
C ALA A 71 1.12 4.00 -9.43
N THR A 72 1.16 3.60 -8.16
CA THR A 72 2.27 2.79 -7.63
C THR A 72 2.10 1.32 -8.01
N GLY A 73 0.84 0.87 -8.06
CA GLY A 73 0.41 -0.37 -8.70
C GLY A 73 -0.90 -0.14 -9.45
N PRO A 74 -1.32 -1.05 -10.35
CA PRO A 74 -2.52 -0.84 -11.16
C PRO A 74 -3.81 -0.56 -10.36
N GLY A 75 -3.88 -1.05 -9.11
CA GLY A 75 -5.00 -0.81 -8.21
C GLY A 75 -4.79 0.31 -7.19
N LEU A 76 -3.55 0.72 -6.91
CA LEU A 76 -3.20 1.55 -5.75
C LEU A 76 -2.23 2.67 -6.10
N LEU A 77 -2.41 3.83 -5.48
CA LEU A 77 -1.42 4.91 -5.46
C LEU A 77 -1.00 5.17 -4.01
N ALA A 78 0.29 5.00 -3.76
CA ALA A 78 0.95 5.49 -2.56
C ALA A 78 1.44 6.93 -2.79
N SER A 79 1.49 7.71 -1.73
CA SER A 79 2.01 9.07 -1.74
C SER A 79 2.62 9.41 -0.39
N PHE A 80 3.65 10.24 -0.41
CA PHE A 80 4.02 11.00 0.78
C PHE A 80 3.27 12.33 0.82
N VAL A 81 2.87 12.76 2.00
CA VAL A 81 2.19 14.04 2.24
C VAL A 81 3.04 14.81 3.22
N ARG A 82 3.73 15.85 2.75
CA ARG A 82 4.48 16.77 3.62
C ARG A 82 3.63 18.00 3.90
N ILE A 83 3.55 18.40 5.17
CA ILE A 83 2.79 19.57 5.59
C ILE A 83 3.64 20.36 6.61
N ASN A 84 3.97 21.61 6.29
CA ASN A 84 4.66 22.50 7.23
C ASN A 84 3.70 22.94 8.34
N ALA A 85 4.23 23.34 9.49
CA ALA A 85 3.41 23.82 10.60
C ALA A 85 2.48 24.98 10.17
N GLY A 86 1.19 24.85 10.45
CA GLY A 86 0.15 25.81 10.07
C GLY A 86 -0.46 25.61 8.68
N ASP A 87 0.20 24.84 7.81
CA ASP A 87 -0.30 24.59 6.46
C ASP A 87 -1.43 23.56 6.45
N THR A 88 -2.19 23.57 5.35
CA THR A 88 -3.27 22.63 5.08
C THR A 88 -3.15 22.03 3.70
N ILE A 89 -3.30 20.71 3.59
CA ILE A 89 -3.39 19.96 2.33
C ILE A 89 -4.77 19.32 2.21
N LYS A 90 -5.32 19.33 0.99
CA LYS A 90 -6.52 18.58 0.65
C LYS A 90 -6.16 17.40 -0.23
N MET A 91 -6.69 16.22 0.10
CA MET A 91 -6.62 15.01 -0.72
C MET A 91 -8.04 14.63 -1.13
N GLU A 92 -8.36 14.80 -2.42
CA GLU A 92 -9.70 14.53 -2.98
C GLU A 92 -9.61 13.60 -4.20
N PRO A 93 -8.95 12.42 -4.10
CA PRO A 93 -8.88 11.48 -5.21
C PRO A 93 -10.26 10.87 -5.49
N ASN A 94 -10.53 10.50 -6.74
CA ASN A 94 -11.65 9.60 -7.05
C ASN A 94 -11.28 8.16 -6.61
N ALA A 95 -11.39 7.91 -5.31
CA ALA A 95 -11.09 6.66 -4.63
C ALA A 95 -12.27 6.26 -3.74
N THR A 96 -12.32 5.02 -3.27
CA THR A 96 -13.27 4.60 -2.24
C THR A 96 -12.74 4.87 -0.84
N SER A 97 -11.42 4.83 -0.67
CA SER A 97 -10.78 4.93 0.64
C SER A 97 -9.36 5.49 0.55
N ILE A 98 -8.94 6.16 1.61
CA ILE A 98 -7.55 6.60 1.82
C ILE A 98 -7.11 6.10 3.19
N VAL A 99 -5.98 5.39 3.25
CA VAL A 99 -5.32 4.96 4.48
C VAL A 99 -4.08 5.81 4.70
N PHE A 100 -3.86 6.23 5.93
CA PHE A 100 -2.75 7.08 6.35
C PHE A 100 -1.96 6.44 7.49
N TYR A 101 -0.65 6.65 7.47
CA TYR A 101 0.25 6.51 8.61
C TYR A 101 0.96 7.84 8.85
N VAL A 102 0.96 8.35 10.08
CA VAL A 102 1.62 9.60 10.43
C VAL A 102 3.10 9.33 10.70
N ILE A 103 3.95 9.65 9.71
CA ILE A 103 5.41 9.45 9.79
C ILE A 103 6.04 10.34 10.85
N ARG A 104 5.60 11.60 10.96
CA ARG A 104 6.04 12.55 11.99
C ARG A 104 5.05 13.72 12.12
N GLY A 105 5.18 14.45 13.22
CA GLY A 105 4.37 15.64 13.50
C GLY A 105 3.00 15.31 14.08
N GLN A 106 2.13 16.31 14.12
CA GLN A 106 0.77 16.22 14.67
C GLN A 106 -0.13 17.29 14.04
N GLY A 107 -1.43 17.05 14.05
CA GLY A 107 -2.41 17.98 13.50
C GLY A 107 -3.82 17.41 13.49
N ARG A 108 -4.65 17.96 12.61
CA ARG A 108 -6.08 17.68 12.53
C ARG A 108 -6.45 17.20 11.14
N ALA A 109 -7.30 16.19 11.07
CA ALA A 109 -7.94 15.73 9.84
C ALA A 109 -9.43 16.09 9.88
N VAL A 110 -9.98 16.47 8.74
CA VAL A 110 -11.42 16.64 8.50
C VAL A 110 -11.81 15.79 7.29
N ASN A 111 -12.82 14.95 7.47
CA ASN A 111 -13.45 14.12 6.44
C ASN A 111 -14.98 14.28 6.58
N GLY A 112 -15.60 14.98 5.64
CA GLY A 112 -16.99 15.41 5.76
C GLY A 112 -17.20 16.22 7.05
N ASP A 113 -18.18 15.79 7.87
CA ASP A 113 -18.50 16.42 9.15
C ASP A 113 -17.66 15.88 10.34
N VAL A 114 -16.79 14.89 10.09
CA VAL A 114 -15.98 14.26 11.12
C VAL A 114 -14.61 14.92 11.17
N ALA A 115 -14.20 15.37 12.36
CA ALA A 115 -12.88 15.91 12.60
C ALA A 115 -12.20 15.22 13.79
N PHE A 116 -10.90 14.95 13.66
CA PHE A 116 -10.11 14.32 14.71
C PHE A 116 -8.65 14.75 14.65
N GLU A 117 -7.98 14.68 15.80
CA GLU A 117 -6.54 14.97 15.93
C GLU A 117 -5.71 13.70 15.71
N TRP A 118 -4.62 13.82 14.97
CA TRP A 118 -3.65 12.76 14.67
C TRP A 118 -2.26 13.16 15.17
N ASN A 119 -1.49 12.16 15.60
CA ASN A 119 -0.13 12.32 16.11
C ASN A 119 0.82 11.33 15.44
N HIS A 120 2.13 11.56 15.59
CA HIS A 120 3.17 10.64 15.15
C HIS A 120 2.85 9.18 15.53
N GLY A 121 2.96 8.30 14.54
CA GLY A 121 2.70 6.87 14.66
C GLY A 121 1.23 6.46 14.61
N ASP A 122 0.28 7.41 14.58
CA ASP A 122 -1.13 7.09 14.41
C ASP A 122 -1.38 6.57 12.99
N PHE A 123 -2.35 5.67 12.88
CA PHE A 123 -2.90 5.23 11.60
C PHE A 123 -4.34 5.69 11.53
N PHE A 124 -4.80 6.11 10.36
CA PHE A 124 -6.22 6.35 10.17
C PHE A 124 -6.64 6.04 8.75
N ALA A 125 -7.92 5.75 8.56
CA ALA A 125 -8.50 5.60 7.24
C ALA A 125 -9.79 6.38 7.15
N VAL A 126 -10.05 6.96 5.97
CA VAL A 126 -11.24 7.77 5.72
C VAL A 126 -11.91 7.34 4.41
N PRO A 127 -13.26 7.41 4.32
CA PRO A 127 -13.95 7.27 3.04
C PRO A 127 -13.54 8.44 2.13
N ALA A 128 -13.00 8.12 0.95
CA ALA A 128 -12.41 9.12 0.08
C ALA A 128 -13.43 10.03 -0.63
N ILE A 129 -14.72 9.64 -0.63
CA ILE A 129 -15.80 10.43 -1.24
C ILE A 129 -15.90 11.84 -0.63
N ASP A 130 -15.62 11.98 0.67
CA ASP A 130 -15.64 13.26 1.37
C ASP A 130 -14.26 13.95 1.38
N GLY A 131 -13.27 13.36 0.70
CA GLY A 131 -11.88 13.80 0.71
C GLY A 131 -11.22 13.78 2.10
N ALA A 132 -10.02 14.34 2.22
CA ALA A 132 -9.37 14.56 3.50
C ALA A 132 -8.72 15.94 3.49
N THR A 133 -9.12 16.81 4.43
CA THR A 133 -8.42 18.06 4.70
C THR A 133 -7.51 17.84 5.91
N LEU A 134 -6.21 17.98 5.71
CA LEU A 134 -5.16 17.73 6.69
C LEU A 134 -4.48 19.05 7.05
N THR A 135 -4.62 19.49 8.29
CA THR A 135 -3.96 20.71 8.80
C THR A 135 -2.92 20.31 9.83
N ALA A 136 -1.68 20.76 9.67
CA ALA A 136 -0.59 20.38 10.57
C ALA A 136 -0.37 21.46 11.65
N SER A 137 -0.28 21.04 12.91
CA SER A 137 0.08 21.92 14.04
C SER A 137 1.60 22.01 14.27
N SER A 138 2.34 21.05 13.73
CA SER A 138 3.80 21.03 13.64
C SER A 138 4.21 20.45 12.29
N ASP A 139 5.47 20.65 11.90
CA ASP A 139 6.03 20.08 10.67
C ASP A 139 5.79 18.56 10.60
N ALA A 140 4.98 18.14 9.63
CA ALA A 140 4.44 16.80 9.54
C ALA A 140 4.78 16.12 8.20
N ALA A 141 4.83 14.80 8.26
CA ALA A 141 4.83 13.95 7.08
C ALA A 141 3.90 12.75 7.32
N LEU A 142 3.15 12.36 6.29
CA LEU A 142 2.26 11.20 6.32
C LEU A 142 2.54 10.33 5.10
N TYR A 143 2.38 9.01 5.27
CA TYR A 143 2.29 8.05 4.18
C TYR A 143 0.82 7.78 3.90
N ALA A 144 0.38 7.95 2.65
CA ALA A 144 -1.02 7.81 2.24
C ALA A 144 -1.16 6.81 1.09
N VAL A 145 -2.17 5.94 1.14
CA VAL A 145 -2.47 4.98 0.07
C VAL A 145 -3.96 4.99 -0.23
N HIS A 146 -4.32 5.05 -1.51
CA HIS A 146 -5.71 4.99 -1.98
C HIS A 146 -5.88 4.17 -3.26
N ASP A 147 -7.11 3.77 -3.56
CA ASP A 147 -7.46 2.87 -4.68
C ASP A 147 -7.95 3.58 -5.96
N ALA A 148 -7.73 4.90 -6.08
CA ALA A 148 -8.10 5.66 -7.28
C ALA A 148 -7.61 5.07 -8.63
N PRO A 149 -6.40 4.47 -8.73
CA PRO A 149 -5.99 3.84 -9.99
C PRO A 149 -6.94 2.74 -10.47
N LEU A 150 -7.47 1.92 -9.54
CA LEU A 150 -8.47 0.91 -9.85
C LEU A 150 -9.75 1.55 -10.40
N LEU A 151 -10.24 2.62 -9.78
CA LEU A 151 -11.47 3.29 -10.20
C LEU A 151 -11.33 3.97 -11.55
N THR A 152 -10.14 4.52 -11.80
CA THR A 152 -9.77 5.09 -13.11
C THR A 152 -9.79 4.01 -14.19
N TYR A 153 -9.24 2.83 -13.91
CA TYR A 153 -9.29 1.68 -14.82
C TYR A 153 -10.73 1.20 -15.10
N LEU A 154 -11.58 1.17 -14.06
CA LEU A 154 -12.98 0.76 -14.18
C LEU A 154 -13.88 1.83 -14.84
N GLY A 155 -13.43 3.09 -14.91
CA GLY A 155 -14.23 4.20 -15.44
C GLY A 155 -15.39 4.61 -14.54
N VAL A 156 -15.28 4.42 -13.22
CA VAL A 156 -16.36 4.69 -12.25
C VAL A 156 -16.01 5.85 -11.31
N ARG A 157 -17.04 6.50 -10.79
CA ARG A 157 -16.93 7.47 -9.68
C ARG A 157 -17.57 6.90 -8.42
N VAL A 158 -17.03 7.26 -7.27
CA VAL A 158 -17.63 6.87 -5.99
C VAL A 158 -18.85 7.71 -5.70
N ASP A 159 -19.91 7.05 -5.23
CA ASP A 159 -21.19 7.65 -4.87
C ASP A 159 -21.59 7.41 -3.41
N THR A 160 -20.97 6.42 -2.74
CA THR A 160 -21.37 5.96 -1.40
C THR A 160 -20.17 5.64 -0.53
N ALA A 161 -20.13 6.19 0.70
CA ALA A 161 -19.16 5.79 1.72
C ALA A 161 -19.44 4.38 2.26
N ARG A 162 -18.40 3.55 2.42
CA ARG A 162 -18.51 2.16 2.91
C ARG A 162 -18.18 1.99 4.39
N PHE A 163 -17.63 3.02 5.03
CA PHE A 163 -17.21 3.02 6.43
C PHE A 163 -17.09 4.47 6.92
N ARG A 164 -17.03 4.62 8.24
CA ARG A 164 -16.74 5.91 8.89
C ARG A 164 -15.23 6.10 9.04
N PRO A 165 -14.73 7.34 9.19
CA PRO A 165 -13.36 7.56 9.62
C PRO A 165 -12.99 6.70 10.83
N VAL A 166 -11.84 6.02 10.74
CA VAL A 166 -11.31 5.16 11.80
C VAL A 166 -9.89 5.59 12.13
N LEU A 167 -9.57 5.65 13.42
CA LEU A 167 -8.29 6.08 13.96
C LEU A 167 -7.74 5.01 14.89
N PHE A 168 -6.53 4.53 14.63
CA PHE A 168 -5.77 3.62 15.46
C PHE A 168 -4.62 4.40 16.08
N ARG A 169 -4.68 4.60 17.41
CA ARG A 169 -3.65 5.35 18.11
C ARG A 169 -2.34 4.59 18.14
N SER A 170 -1.23 5.31 17.99
CA SER A 170 0.12 4.75 18.05
C SER A 170 0.36 3.97 19.34
N ALA A 171 -0.12 4.49 20.48
CA ALA A 171 -0.02 3.82 21.78
C ALA A 171 -0.76 2.48 21.81
N ASP A 172 -1.93 2.39 21.15
CA ASP A 172 -2.71 1.15 21.08
C ASP A 172 -2.06 0.15 20.13
N ALA A 173 -1.63 0.59 18.94
CA ALA A 173 -0.94 -0.25 17.97
C ALA A 173 0.35 -0.85 18.56
N ASN A 174 1.16 -0.03 19.25
CA ASN A 174 2.36 -0.48 19.94
C ASN A 174 2.06 -1.46 21.07
N ARG A 175 1.02 -1.19 21.89
CA ARG A 175 0.62 -2.09 22.97
C ARG A 175 0.18 -3.46 22.44
N GLU A 176 -0.61 -3.50 21.38
CA GLU A 176 -1.05 -4.76 20.79
C GLU A 176 0.09 -5.50 20.10
N LEU A 177 1.00 -4.80 19.42
CA LEU A 177 2.20 -5.42 18.85
C LEU A 177 3.10 -6.03 19.93
N ASP A 178 3.32 -5.29 21.02
CA ASP A 178 4.05 -5.76 22.20
C ASP A 178 3.41 -7.01 22.82
N ARG A 179 2.08 -7.04 22.90
CA ARG A 179 1.33 -8.19 23.39
C ARG A 179 1.54 -9.42 22.52
N VAL A 180 1.49 -9.26 21.19
CA VAL A 180 1.79 -10.34 20.23
C VAL A 180 3.22 -10.81 20.44
N ARG A 181 4.19 -9.89 20.50
CA ARG A 181 5.61 -10.19 20.66
C ARG A 181 5.94 -10.95 21.94
N ARG A 182 5.34 -10.58 23.09
CA ARG A 182 5.58 -11.22 24.40
C ARG A 182 4.78 -12.50 24.62
N SER A 183 3.96 -12.91 23.66
CA SER A 183 3.18 -14.13 23.75
C SER A 183 4.09 -15.36 23.72
N PRO A 184 3.84 -16.41 24.53
CA PRO A 184 4.63 -17.65 24.48
C PRO A 184 4.66 -18.30 23.08
N ALA A 185 3.59 -18.13 22.30
CA ALA A 185 3.49 -18.62 20.93
C ALA A 185 4.25 -17.76 19.90
N ALA A 186 4.92 -16.68 20.31
CA ALA A 186 5.62 -15.78 19.39
C ALA A 186 6.69 -16.52 18.58
N ALA A 187 7.43 -17.44 19.20
CA ALA A 187 8.48 -18.23 18.54
C ALA A 187 7.96 -19.17 17.44
N GLU A 188 6.66 -19.51 17.46
CA GLU A 188 6.02 -20.41 16.48
C GLU A 188 5.34 -19.66 15.34
N ARG A 189 5.25 -18.32 15.43
CA ARG A 189 4.58 -17.51 14.40
C ARG A 189 5.53 -17.24 13.25
N SER A 190 5.00 -17.30 12.04
CA SER A 190 5.69 -16.82 10.84
C SER A 190 5.98 -15.32 10.86
N ARG A 191 5.24 -14.56 11.69
CA ARG A 191 5.32 -13.09 11.80
C ARG A 191 4.84 -12.58 13.14
N ILE A 192 5.48 -11.51 13.62
CA ILE A 192 5.04 -10.73 14.79
C ILE A 192 4.44 -9.43 14.27
N SER A 193 3.12 -9.36 14.25
CA SER A 193 2.39 -8.24 13.66
C SER A 193 0.97 -8.13 14.15
N VAL A 194 0.38 -6.95 14.02
CA VAL A 194 -1.04 -6.69 14.22
C VAL A 194 -1.70 -6.24 12.92
N LEU A 195 -2.93 -6.68 12.69
CA LEU A 195 -3.74 -6.21 11.57
C LEU A 195 -4.59 -5.04 12.01
N LEU A 196 -4.67 -4.01 11.16
CA LEU A 196 -5.59 -2.91 11.36
C LEU A 196 -6.90 -3.26 10.68
N ALA A 197 -8.00 -3.26 11.44
CA ALA A 197 -9.31 -3.64 10.96
C ALA A 197 -10.38 -2.66 11.43
N ALA A 198 -11.18 -2.14 10.51
CA ALA A 198 -12.37 -1.38 10.85
C ALA A 198 -13.53 -2.33 11.18
N GLU A 199 -14.41 -1.90 12.10
CA GLU A 199 -15.54 -2.70 12.57
C GLU A 199 -16.51 -3.06 11.43
N GLU A 200 -16.59 -2.20 10.41
CA GLU A 200 -17.46 -2.36 9.24
C GLU A 200 -17.05 -3.55 8.33
N PHE A 201 -15.85 -4.13 8.50
CA PHE A 201 -15.32 -5.19 7.63
C PHE A 201 -15.00 -6.50 8.36
N PRO A 202 -15.97 -7.14 9.05
CA PRO A 202 -15.71 -8.33 9.87
C PRO A 202 -15.33 -9.56 9.04
N LEU A 203 -15.78 -9.64 7.78
CA LEU A 203 -15.51 -10.78 6.90
C LEU A 203 -14.08 -10.78 6.36
N THR A 204 -13.55 -9.61 6.01
CA THR A 204 -12.20 -9.46 5.42
C THR A 204 -11.15 -9.12 6.47
N ARG A 205 -11.56 -8.60 7.64
CA ARG A 205 -10.67 -8.16 8.74
C ARG A 205 -9.63 -7.14 8.28
N THR A 206 -10.08 -6.14 7.53
CA THR A 206 -9.25 -5.15 6.84
C THR A 206 -9.55 -3.73 7.29
N VAL A 207 -8.59 -2.82 7.06
CA VAL A 207 -8.72 -1.41 7.43
C VAL A 207 -9.78 -0.70 6.56
N THR A 208 -9.92 -1.09 5.29
CA THR A 208 -11.01 -0.68 4.42
C THR A 208 -11.57 -1.89 3.66
N HIS A 209 -12.63 -1.72 2.87
CA HIS A 209 -13.18 -2.80 2.04
C HIS A 209 -12.25 -3.23 0.89
N THR A 210 -11.28 -2.37 0.51
CA THR A 210 -10.30 -2.67 -0.55
C THR A 210 -8.88 -2.80 0.00
N LEU A 211 -8.53 -2.05 1.05
CA LEU A 211 -7.18 -1.95 1.60
C LEU A 211 -7.02 -2.77 2.87
N TRP A 212 -5.90 -3.47 2.94
CA TRP A 212 -5.40 -4.14 4.14
C TRP A 212 -4.15 -3.40 4.62
N ALA A 213 -4.01 -3.26 5.93
CA ALA A 213 -2.82 -2.67 6.54
C ALA A 213 -2.38 -3.50 7.75
N MET A 214 -1.07 -3.59 7.93
CA MET A 214 -0.44 -4.25 9.08
C MET A 214 0.63 -3.35 9.67
N TYR A 215 0.80 -3.45 10.99
CA TYR A 215 1.98 -2.96 11.68
C TYR A 215 2.74 -4.16 12.27
N GLY A 216 4.01 -4.31 11.91
CA GLY A 216 4.81 -5.48 12.27
C GLY A 216 6.23 -5.15 12.68
N THR A 217 6.90 -6.17 13.22
CA THR A 217 8.30 -6.12 13.63
C THR A 217 9.08 -7.33 13.11
N ILE A 218 10.38 -7.12 12.87
CA ILE A 218 11.38 -8.17 12.68
C ILE A 218 12.41 -7.99 13.78
N GLY A 219 12.56 -9.01 14.63
CA GLY A 219 13.52 -8.99 15.73
C GLY A 219 14.96 -9.01 15.25
N ALA A 220 15.87 -8.54 16.10
CA ALA A 220 17.31 -8.60 15.87
C ALA A 220 17.77 -10.03 15.56
N GLY A 221 18.56 -10.20 14.50
CA GLY A 221 19.07 -11.49 14.04
C GLY A 221 17.99 -12.50 13.58
N THR A 222 16.79 -12.02 13.20
CA THR A 222 15.70 -12.89 12.76
C THR A 222 15.28 -12.64 11.32
N GLU A 223 14.54 -13.60 10.77
CA GLU A 223 13.93 -13.51 9.45
C GLU A 223 12.42 -13.76 9.49
N GLN A 224 11.72 -13.19 8.53
CA GLN A 224 10.40 -13.63 8.10
C GLN A 224 10.58 -14.44 6.81
N LYS A 225 10.28 -15.74 6.91
CA LYS A 225 10.53 -16.73 5.85
C LYS A 225 9.80 -16.42 4.53
N PRO A 226 10.29 -17.00 3.41
CA PRO A 226 9.65 -16.84 2.11
C PRO A 226 8.15 -17.13 2.12
N HIS A 227 7.37 -16.16 1.62
CA HIS A 227 5.94 -16.28 1.41
C HIS A 227 5.52 -15.47 0.17
N ARG A 228 4.34 -15.76 -0.36
CA ARG A 228 3.76 -15.03 -1.49
C ARG A 228 2.27 -14.87 -1.33
N HIS A 229 1.71 -13.86 -1.99
CA HIS A 229 0.28 -13.60 -2.09
C HIS A 229 -0.01 -12.80 -3.37
N GLN A 230 -1.27 -12.73 -3.78
CA GLN A 230 -1.68 -12.07 -5.03
C GLN A 230 -1.97 -10.57 -4.87
N SER A 231 -1.97 -10.06 -3.64
CA SER A 231 -1.97 -8.61 -3.40
C SER A 231 -0.59 -8.01 -3.67
N ILE A 232 -0.57 -6.76 -4.12
CA ILE A 232 0.65 -5.94 -4.10
C ILE A 232 0.96 -5.59 -2.64
N ALA A 233 2.24 -5.52 -2.26
CA ALA A 233 2.64 -4.90 -0.99
C ALA A 233 3.38 -3.60 -1.24
N LEU A 234 2.88 -2.53 -0.61
CA LEU A 234 3.52 -1.22 -0.54
C LEU A 234 4.05 -1.06 0.88
N ASP A 235 5.29 -1.48 1.07
CA ASP A 235 5.94 -1.64 2.36
C ASP A 235 6.62 -0.34 2.77
N TYR A 236 6.06 0.37 3.76
CA TYR A 236 6.72 1.50 4.40
C TYR A 236 7.58 1.00 5.57
N ILE A 237 8.88 1.32 5.55
CA ILE A 237 9.79 0.97 6.64
C ILE A 237 9.75 2.07 7.69
N VAL A 238 9.26 1.75 8.88
CA VAL A 238 9.10 2.72 9.97
C VAL A 238 10.46 3.07 10.57
N GLU A 239 11.21 2.04 10.93
CA GLU A 239 12.55 2.15 11.49
C GLU A 239 13.30 0.85 11.23
N CYS A 240 14.59 0.98 10.90
CA CYS A 240 15.52 -0.13 10.76
C CYS A 240 16.97 0.37 10.88
N GLU A 241 17.83 -0.47 11.42
CA GLU A 241 19.29 -0.28 11.37
C GLU A 241 19.88 -0.93 10.10
N PRO A 242 21.11 -0.54 9.68
CA PRO A 242 21.82 -1.22 8.60
C PRO A 242 21.87 -2.74 8.81
N GLY A 243 21.62 -3.50 7.75
CA GLY A 243 21.51 -4.97 7.81
C GLY A 243 20.07 -5.50 7.72
N CYS A 244 19.07 -4.61 7.67
CA CYS A 244 17.70 -4.99 7.33
C CYS A 244 17.47 -4.96 5.81
N TYR A 245 16.87 -6.01 5.26
CA TYR A 245 16.61 -6.11 3.82
C TYR A 245 15.49 -7.10 3.50
N SER A 246 15.05 -7.10 2.24
CA SER A 246 14.16 -8.11 1.69
C SER A 246 14.79 -8.83 0.52
N LEU A 247 14.49 -10.12 0.36
CA LEU A 247 14.79 -10.89 -0.83
C LEU A 247 13.49 -11.18 -1.55
N VAL A 248 13.45 -10.95 -2.87
CA VAL A 248 12.22 -11.12 -3.64
C VAL A 248 12.49 -11.79 -4.99
N GLY A 249 11.65 -12.74 -5.37
CA GLY A 249 11.82 -13.55 -6.57
C GLY A 249 10.54 -14.26 -7.00
N THR A 250 10.62 -15.04 -8.07
CA THR A 250 9.46 -15.72 -8.67
C THR A 250 9.42 -17.22 -8.41
N GLU A 251 10.55 -17.81 -8.04
CA GLU A 251 10.73 -19.25 -7.84
C GLU A 251 11.36 -19.53 -6.48
N LEU A 252 11.07 -20.71 -5.94
CA LEU A 252 11.79 -21.28 -4.80
C LEU A 252 12.72 -22.39 -5.29
N ASP A 253 13.82 -22.62 -4.57
CA ASP A 253 14.67 -23.80 -4.73
C ASP A 253 14.12 -25.01 -3.94
N GLU A 254 14.85 -26.13 -3.99
CA GLU A 254 14.46 -27.39 -3.32
C GLU A 254 14.43 -27.27 -1.79
N ASN A 255 15.05 -26.25 -1.21
CA ASN A 255 15.10 -25.97 0.23
C ASN A 255 14.07 -24.92 0.66
N GLY A 256 13.19 -24.49 -0.25
CA GLY A 256 12.19 -23.45 0.01
C GLY A 256 12.78 -22.03 0.09
N GLN A 257 14.01 -21.81 -0.37
CA GLN A 257 14.63 -20.48 -0.45
C GLN A 257 14.32 -19.82 -1.78
N ILE A 258 14.29 -18.49 -1.81
CA ILE A 258 14.01 -17.76 -3.06
C ILE A 258 15.20 -17.93 -4.00
N LYS A 259 14.96 -18.44 -5.19
CA LYS A 259 15.97 -18.65 -6.22
C LYS A 259 16.28 -17.34 -6.95
N ASP A 260 17.56 -17.06 -7.13
CA ASP A 260 18.10 -15.86 -7.79
C ASP A 260 17.39 -14.55 -7.35
N PRO A 261 17.33 -14.27 -6.02
CA PRO A 261 16.51 -13.19 -5.51
C PRO A 261 17.08 -11.82 -5.88
N THR A 262 16.19 -10.86 -6.09
CA THR A 262 16.52 -9.44 -6.00
C THR A 262 16.57 -9.05 -4.53
N ARG A 263 17.72 -8.52 -4.08
CA ARG A 263 17.87 -7.95 -2.74
C ARG A 263 17.45 -6.48 -2.73
N VAL A 264 16.69 -6.11 -1.71
CA VAL A 264 16.22 -4.74 -1.45
C VAL A 264 16.64 -4.36 -0.04
N ASP A 265 17.73 -3.60 0.09
CA ASP A 265 18.17 -3.07 1.38
C ASP A 265 17.20 -1.99 1.88
N TRP A 266 16.93 -2.02 3.18
CA TRP A 266 15.98 -1.11 3.81
C TRP A 266 16.65 0.19 4.25
N GLU A 267 15.87 1.27 4.23
CA GLU A 267 16.21 2.55 4.82
C GLU A 267 14.99 3.02 5.63
N SER A 268 15.22 3.55 6.84
CA SER A 268 14.14 4.09 7.66
C SER A 268 13.39 5.19 6.91
N GLY A 269 12.07 5.05 6.80
CA GLY A 269 11.20 5.97 6.09
C GLY A 269 11.04 5.69 4.59
N CYS A 270 11.70 4.67 4.04
CA CYS A 270 11.51 4.32 2.64
C CYS A 270 10.16 3.62 2.41
N VAL A 271 9.75 3.59 1.14
CA VAL A 271 8.71 2.68 0.66
C VAL A 271 9.31 1.80 -0.42
N PHE A 272 9.01 0.50 -0.39
CA PHE A 272 9.30 -0.36 -1.53
C PHE A 272 8.08 -1.17 -1.98
N VAL A 273 8.14 -1.60 -3.24
CA VAL A 273 7.05 -2.34 -3.89
C VAL A 273 7.42 -3.82 -3.99
N THR A 274 6.59 -4.67 -3.39
CA THR A 274 6.59 -6.12 -3.58
C THR A 274 5.49 -6.49 -4.59
N PRO A 275 5.84 -6.98 -5.80
CA PRO A 275 4.87 -7.30 -6.84
C PRO A 275 3.92 -8.47 -6.47
N PRO A 276 2.66 -8.42 -6.96
CA PRO A 276 1.71 -9.54 -6.84
C PRO A 276 2.27 -10.89 -7.31
N GLY A 277 2.12 -11.91 -6.46
CA GLY A 277 2.45 -13.31 -6.76
C GLY A 277 3.92 -13.68 -6.61
N TYR A 278 4.78 -12.74 -6.21
CA TYR A 278 6.20 -12.97 -6.00
C TYR A 278 6.47 -13.50 -4.57
N TRP A 279 7.43 -14.41 -4.47
CA TRP A 279 7.96 -14.87 -3.19
C TRP A 279 8.85 -13.78 -2.60
N HIS A 280 8.62 -13.43 -1.35
CA HIS A 280 9.41 -12.47 -0.58
C HIS A 280 9.71 -12.99 0.82
N ALA A 281 10.88 -12.62 1.32
CA ALA A 281 11.33 -12.84 2.68
C ALA A 281 11.99 -11.57 3.20
N HIS A 282 11.96 -11.37 4.52
CA HIS A 282 12.50 -10.18 5.16
C HIS A 282 13.53 -10.59 6.21
N PHE A 283 14.65 -9.90 6.25
CA PHE A 283 15.80 -10.22 7.08
C PHE A 283 16.16 -9.02 7.93
N ASN A 284 16.48 -9.28 9.19
CA ASN A 284 17.08 -8.31 10.09
C ASN A 284 18.36 -8.91 10.67
N GLU A 285 19.49 -8.58 10.06
CA GLU A 285 20.83 -8.99 10.53
C GLU A 285 21.43 -7.98 11.53
N SER A 286 20.68 -6.95 11.91
CA SER A 286 21.11 -5.96 12.89
C SER A 286 20.85 -6.42 14.33
N ASP A 287 21.40 -5.67 15.29
CA ASP A 287 21.18 -5.86 16.73
C ASP A 287 19.93 -5.13 17.26
N ALA A 288 19.19 -4.43 16.39
CA ALA A 288 18.02 -3.65 16.75
C ALA A 288 16.72 -4.25 16.18
N GLU A 289 15.59 -3.84 16.74
CA GLU A 289 14.28 -4.16 16.18
C GLU A 289 14.03 -3.33 14.92
N ALA A 290 13.52 -3.95 13.86
CA ALA A 290 13.03 -3.26 12.67
C ALA A 290 11.51 -3.30 12.62
N ARG A 291 10.88 -2.23 12.13
CA ARG A 291 9.42 -2.13 12.01
C ARG A 291 8.99 -1.72 10.62
N LEU A 292 7.89 -2.30 10.16
CA LEU A 292 7.36 -2.11 8.81
C LEU A 292 5.83 -2.05 8.81
N ILE A 293 5.31 -1.37 7.80
CA ILE A 293 3.89 -1.19 7.53
C ILE A 293 3.60 -1.53 6.08
N PRO A 294 3.17 -2.77 5.79
CA PRO A 294 2.66 -3.10 4.47
C PRO A 294 1.22 -2.62 4.33
N ILE A 295 0.94 -1.86 3.27
CA ILE A 295 -0.41 -1.57 2.80
C ILE A 295 -0.63 -2.26 1.47
N GLN A 296 -1.76 -2.96 1.36
CA GLN A 296 -2.04 -3.88 0.26
C GLN A 296 -3.48 -3.75 -0.24
N ASP A 297 -3.73 -4.18 -1.48
CA ASP A 297 -5.09 -4.37 -2.04
C ASP A 297 -5.72 -5.71 -1.60
N ALA A 298 -5.17 -6.33 -0.54
CA ALA A 298 -5.61 -7.63 -0.06
C ALA A 298 -7.06 -7.65 0.45
N GLY A 299 -7.66 -6.50 0.79
CA GLY A 299 -9.09 -6.41 1.10
C GLY A 299 -9.95 -6.83 -0.09
N LEU A 300 -9.63 -6.29 -1.28
CA LEU A 300 -10.29 -6.67 -2.53
C LEU A 300 -9.99 -8.12 -2.91
N GLN A 301 -8.73 -8.55 -2.84
CA GLN A 301 -8.34 -9.93 -3.16
C GLN A 301 -9.02 -10.95 -2.22
N THR A 302 -9.19 -10.61 -0.94
CA THR A 302 -9.92 -11.46 0.02
C THR A 302 -11.40 -11.51 -0.33
N TYR A 303 -12.01 -10.38 -0.69
CA TYR A 303 -13.38 -10.33 -1.17
C TYR A 303 -13.58 -11.15 -2.46
N LEU A 304 -12.58 -11.23 -3.33
CA LEU A 304 -12.65 -12.05 -4.54
C LEU A 304 -12.22 -13.52 -4.31
N ARG A 305 -11.72 -13.85 -3.11
CA ARG A 305 -11.19 -15.17 -2.73
C ARG A 305 -9.97 -15.57 -3.57
N THR A 306 -9.17 -14.56 -3.94
CA THR A 306 -7.99 -14.69 -4.80
C THR A 306 -6.68 -14.36 -4.10
N LEU A 307 -6.69 -14.01 -2.80
CA LEU A 307 -5.48 -13.60 -2.08
C LEU A 307 -4.35 -14.64 -2.14
N ASP A 308 -4.69 -15.94 -2.06
CA ASP A 308 -3.79 -17.08 -2.27
C ASP A 308 -2.44 -16.93 -1.55
N ILE A 309 -2.48 -16.73 -0.23
CA ILE A 309 -1.27 -16.68 0.60
C ILE A 309 -0.64 -18.06 0.66
N ARG A 310 0.64 -18.15 0.33
CA ARG A 310 1.44 -19.37 0.44
C ARG A 310 2.72 -19.10 1.21
N PHE A 311 3.14 -20.09 1.96
CA PHE A 311 4.39 -20.12 2.70
C PHE A 311 5.26 -21.23 2.11
N ALA A 312 6.58 -21.03 2.11
CA ALA A 312 7.54 -22.06 1.70
C ALA A 312 7.47 -23.29 2.63
#